data_AF-A0A3C0I8I8-F1
#
_entry.id   AF-A0A3C0I8I8-F1
#
_cell.length_a   1.000
_cell.length_b   1.000
_cell.length_c   1.000
_cell.angle_alpha   90.00
_cell.angle_beta   90.00
_cell.angle_gamma   90.00
#
_symmetry.space_group_name_H-M   'P 1'
#
loop_
_entity.id
_entity.type
_entity.pdbx_description
1 polymer ?
#
loop_
_entity_poly.entity_id
_entity_poly.type
_entity_poly.pdbx_seq_one_letter_code
_entity_poly.pdbx_strand_id
1 'polypeptide(L)'
;MLRKGFFQRLTTIWFGLIMGQVVFLAVVFFLNNQQDSSFVRPELVGVMDYIAIAFSLGTLGMSQFIPQQLLKVETKDTLDNKLQKYQTSVILRGALIEGGNLFCIVAYLLTQNSLLLGSFAALISIMILSRPTLAQMETSIPLSEDEKAQLQS
;
A
#
# COMPACT_ATOMS: atom_id res chain seq x y z
N MET A 1 16.89 -16.14 -14.69
CA MET A 1 15.47 -15.90 -15.07
C MET A 1 14.53 -15.79 -13.88
N LEU A 2 14.75 -16.53 -12.78
CA LEU A 2 13.84 -16.60 -11.62
C LEU A 2 13.64 -15.23 -10.93
N ARG A 3 14.73 -14.48 -10.68
CA ARG A 3 14.66 -13.14 -10.09
C ARG A 3 13.83 -12.15 -10.90
N LYS A 4 14.01 -12.11 -12.22
CA LYS A 4 13.26 -11.19 -13.09
C LYS A 4 11.76 -11.50 -13.02
N GLY A 5 11.38 -12.78 -13.13
CA GLY A 5 9.97 -13.19 -13.06
C GLY A 5 9.33 -12.93 -11.69
N PHE A 6 10.06 -13.09 -10.59
CA PHE A 6 9.56 -12.75 -9.26
C PHE A 6 9.31 -11.24 -9.10
N PHE A 7 10.30 -10.41 -9.41
CA PHE A 7 10.17 -8.95 -9.26
C PHE A 7 9.17 -8.33 -10.23
N GLN A 8 9.01 -8.91 -11.42
CA GLN A 8 7.98 -8.47 -12.36
C GLN A 8 6.58 -8.69 -11.78
N ARG A 9 6.30 -9.89 -11.24
CA ARG A 9 5.03 -10.19 -10.56
C ARG A 9 4.78 -9.26 -9.38
N LEU A 10 5.77 -9.07 -8.52
CA LEU A 10 5.66 -8.20 -7.35
C LEU A 10 5.40 -6.75 -7.74
N THR A 11 6.09 -6.26 -8.77
CA THR A 11 5.92 -4.91 -9.32
C THR A 11 4.52 -4.74 -9.91
N THR A 12 3.99 -5.72 -10.66
CA THR A 12 2.63 -5.67 -11.19
C THR A 12 1.58 -5.56 -10.09
N ILE A 13 1.72 -6.32 -9.00
CA ILE A 13 0.80 -6.23 -7.86
C ILE A 13 0.90 -4.84 -7.21
N TRP A 14 2.11 -4.33 -6.99
CA TRP A 14 2.31 -3.00 -6.40
C TRP A 14 1.67 -1.89 -7.24
N PHE A 15 1.84 -1.93 -8.56
CA PHE A 15 1.16 -1.01 -9.47
C PHE A 15 -0.35 -1.18 -9.45
N GLY A 16 -0.86 -2.41 -9.31
CA GLY A 16 -2.30 -2.66 -9.14
C GLY A 16 -2.87 -1.92 -7.93
N LEU A 17 -2.21 -2.01 -6.78
CA LEU A 17 -2.62 -1.32 -5.54
C LEU A 17 -2.56 0.21 -5.69
N ILE A 18 -1.59 0.76 -6.42
CA ILE A 18 -1.53 2.21 -6.71
C ILE A 18 -2.64 2.62 -7.68
N MET A 19 -2.85 1.85 -8.75
CA MET A 19 -3.83 2.20 -9.78
C MET A 19 -5.26 2.11 -9.27
N GLY A 20 -5.58 1.14 -8.42
CA GLY A 20 -6.92 0.96 -7.86
C GLY A 20 -7.43 2.21 -7.15
N GLN A 21 -6.63 2.73 -6.21
CA GLN A 21 -6.96 3.97 -5.48
C GLN A 21 -6.94 5.23 -6.37
N VAL A 22 -6.07 5.34 -7.38
CA VAL A 22 -6.06 6.49 -8.32
C VAL A 22 -7.34 6.51 -9.16
N VAL A 23 -7.75 5.37 -9.69
CA VAL A 23 -8.99 5.23 -10.45
C VAL A 23 -10.19 5.53 -9.54
N PHE A 24 -10.18 5.03 -8.31
CA PHE A 24 -11.26 5.29 -7.36
C PHE A 24 -11.38 6.78 -7.00
N LEU A 25 -10.26 7.46 -6.78
CA LEU A 25 -10.25 8.91 -6.58
C LEU A 25 -10.83 9.64 -7.80
N ALA A 26 -10.45 9.26 -9.02
CA ALA A 26 -10.98 9.89 -10.24
C ALA A 26 -12.51 9.76 -10.34
N VAL A 27 -13.06 8.60 -9.99
CA VAL A 27 -14.51 8.37 -9.93
C VAL A 27 -15.15 9.26 -8.87
N VAL A 28 -14.61 9.28 -7.65
CA VAL A 28 -15.16 10.12 -6.56
C VAL A 28 -15.09 11.60 -6.90
N PHE A 29 -14.00 12.06 -7.50
CA PHE A 29 -13.85 13.45 -7.95
C PHE A 29 -14.90 13.82 -9.00
N PHE A 30 -15.19 12.92 -9.96
CA PHE A 30 -16.26 13.13 -10.92
C PHE A 30 -17.64 13.20 -10.26
N LEU A 31 -17.92 12.31 -9.29
CA LEU A 31 -19.20 12.30 -8.56
C LEU A 31 -19.41 13.57 -7.72
N ASN A 32 -18.38 14.06 -7.04
CA ASN A 32 -18.47 15.27 -6.21
C ASN A 32 -18.65 16.56 -7.02
N ASN A 33 -18.28 16.58 -8.30
CA ASN A 33 -18.48 17.74 -9.17
C ASN A 33 -19.90 17.81 -9.79
N GLN A 34 -20.76 16.84 -9.54
CA GLN A 34 -22.16 16.88 -9.99
C GLN A 34 -23.00 17.75 -9.04
N GLN A 35 -23.87 18.60 -9.60
CA GLN A 35 -24.68 19.57 -8.83
C GLN A 35 -25.62 18.92 -7.80
N ASP A 36 -26.07 17.68 -8.03
CA ASP A 36 -27.03 16.96 -7.18
C ASP A 36 -26.40 15.71 -6.53
N SER A 37 -25.16 15.80 -6.04
CA SER A 37 -24.49 14.67 -5.40
C SER A 37 -25.19 14.26 -4.10
N SER A 38 -26.09 13.27 -4.16
CA SER A 38 -26.87 12.74 -3.04
C SER A 38 -26.03 12.04 -1.95
N PHE A 39 -24.72 11.93 -2.16
CA PHE A 39 -23.77 11.31 -1.23
C PHE A 39 -23.24 12.26 -0.17
N VAL A 40 -23.34 13.58 -0.39
CA VAL A 40 -22.75 14.57 0.51
C VAL A 40 -23.52 14.61 1.82
N ARG A 41 -22.78 14.62 2.93
CA ARG A 41 -23.26 14.67 4.31
C ARG A 41 -22.49 15.76 5.04
N PRO A 42 -22.91 17.04 4.92
CA PRO A 42 -22.22 18.16 5.56
C PRO A 42 -22.06 18.01 7.07
N GLU A 43 -22.98 17.29 7.73
CA GLU A 43 -22.96 16.98 9.15
C GLU A 43 -21.77 16.09 9.58
N LEU A 44 -21.12 15.41 8.63
CA LEU A 44 -19.97 14.55 8.89
C LEU A 44 -18.63 15.30 8.77
N VAL A 45 -18.64 16.55 8.28
CA VAL A 45 -17.45 17.40 8.17
C VAL A 45 -16.84 17.58 9.57
N GLY A 46 -15.51 17.60 9.66
CA GLY A 46 -14.79 17.61 10.92
C GLY A 46 -14.64 16.22 11.52
N VAL A 47 -15.74 15.52 11.83
CA VAL A 47 -15.68 14.17 12.42
C VAL A 47 -14.95 13.19 11.48
N MET A 48 -15.33 13.16 10.21
CA MET A 48 -14.65 12.32 9.21
C MET A 48 -13.21 12.75 8.97
N ASP A 49 -12.90 14.04 9.09
CA ASP A 49 -11.54 14.54 8.91
C ASP A 49 -10.61 14.04 10.02
N TYR A 50 -11.05 14.13 11.29
CA TYR A 50 -10.30 13.61 12.43
C TYR A 50 -10.11 12.09 12.34
N ILE A 51 -11.18 11.34 12.01
CA ILE A 51 -11.09 9.89 11.86
C ILE A 51 -10.15 9.53 10.70
N ALA A 52 -10.26 10.20 9.55
CA ALA A 52 -9.42 9.92 8.39
C ALA A 52 -7.94 10.20 8.67
N ILE A 53 -7.61 11.29 9.36
CA ILE A 53 -6.24 11.59 9.77
C ILE A 53 -5.73 10.53 10.75
N ALA A 54 -6.50 10.21 11.79
CA ALA A 54 -6.12 9.20 12.77
C ALA A 54 -5.93 7.83 12.12
N PHE A 55 -6.83 7.44 11.23
CA PHE A 55 -6.78 6.19 10.49
C PHE A 55 -5.59 6.15 9.51
N SER A 56 -5.28 7.25 8.85
CA SER A 56 -4.10 7.39 7.98
C SER A 56 -2.80 7.19 8.76
N LEU A 57 -2.66 7.83 9.92
CA LEU A 57 -1.50 7.65 10.78
C LEU A 57 -1.41 6.21 11.33
N GLY A 58 -2.55 5.64 11.73
CA GLY A 58 -2.63 4.26 12.21
C GLY A 58 -2.22 3.24 11.15
N THR A 59 -2.76 3.35 9.94
CA THR A 59 -2.44 2.47 8.81
C THR A 59 -0.99 2.62 8.36
N LEU A 60 -0.43 3.84 8.35
CA LEU A 60 1.00 4.07 8.13
C LEU A 60 1.86 3.35 9.17
N GLY A 61 1.56 3.51 10.46
CA GLY A 61 2.30 2.82 11.53
C GLY A 61 2.21 1.30 11.35
N MET A 62 1.00 0.76 11.22
CA MET A 62 0.76 -0.67 11.04
C MET A 62 1.46 -1.24 9.79
N SER A 63 1.54 -0.46 8.70
CA SER A 63 2.22 -0.86 7.46
C SER A 63 3.72 -1.13 7.65
N GLN A 64 4.34 -0.58 8.70
CA GLN A 64 5.73 -0.85 9.02
C GLN A 64 5.87 -2.05 9.96
N PHE A 65 5.01 -2.16 10.97
CA PHE A 65 5.15 -3.19 12.01
C PHE A 65 4.60 -4.58 11.60
N ILE A 66 3.39 -4.65 11.06
CA ILE A 66 2.73 -5.94 10.79
C ILE A 66 3.48 -6.76 9.73
N PRO A 67 3.91 -6.19 8.60
CA PRO A 67 4.67 -6.93 7.60
C PRO A 67 5.97 -7.52 8.12
N GLN A 68 6.68 -6.80 9.00
CA GLN A 68 7.92 -7.29 9.60
C GLN A 68 7.67 -8.48 10.54
N GLN A 69 6.55 -8.48 11.26
CA GLN A 69 6.19 -9.60 12.13
C GLN A 69 5.86 -10.88 11.34
N LEU A 70 5.36 -10.74 10.11
CA LEU A 70 5.07 -11.87 9.23
C LEU A 70 6.29 -12.31 8.40
N LEU A 71 7.27 -11.43 8.18
CA LEU A 71 8.53 -11.73 7.50
C LEU A 71 9.52 -12.51 8.40
N LYS A 72 9.02 -13.28 9.36
CA LYS A 72 9.87 -14.18 10.17
C LYS A 72 10.32 -15.35 9.31
N VAL A 73 11.49 -15.18 8.72
CA VAL A 73 12.17 -16.15 7.86
C VAL A 73 13.36 -16.72 8.64
N GLU A 74 13.47 -18.05 8.66
CA GLU A 74 14.63 -18.72 9.26
C GLU A 74 15.65 -19.10 8.17
N THR A 75 16.93 -19.21 8.52
CA THR A 75 17.99 -19.56 7.55
C THR A 75 17.74 -20.90 6.85
N LYS A 76 17.10 -21.83 7.55
CA LYS A 76 16.74 -23.18 7.07
C LYS A 76 15.53 -23.21 6.12
N ASP A 77 14.79 -22.11 5.99
CA ASP A 77 13.66 -22.05 5.07
C ASP A 77 14.17 -22.22 3.62
N THR A 78 13.37 -22.88 2.77
CA THR A 78 13.70 -22.98 1.34
C THR A 78 13.58 -21.62 0.66
N LEU A 79 14.38 -21.37 -0.39
CA LEU A 79 14.36 -20.12 -1.15
C LEU A 79 12.95 -19.70 -1.57
N ASP A 80 12.14 -20.64 -2.07
CA ASP A 80 10.75 -20.37 -2.47
C ASP A 80 9.89 -19.86 -1.30
N ASN A 81 10.01 -20.47 -0.11
CA ASN A 81 9.29 -20.04 1.08
C ASN A 81 9.73 -18.63 1.52
N LYS A 82 11.04 -18.34 1.46
CA LYS A 82 11.58 -17.01 1.75
C LYS A 82 10.99 -15.94 0.83
N LEU A 83 10.99 -16.21 -0.48
CA LEU A 83 10.43 -15.31 -1.49
C LEU A 83 8.92 -15.12 -1.33
N GLN A 84 8.18 -16.18 -1.01
CA GLN A 84 6.74 -16.11 -0.78
C GLN A 84 6.39 -15.29 0.46
N LYS A 85 7.12 -15.47 1.58
CA LYS A 85 6.95 -14.65 2.79
C LYS A 85 7.25 -13.17 2.53
N TYR A 86 8.27 -12.87 1.75
CA TYR A 86 8.57 -11.49 1.34
C TYR A 86 7.53 -10.88 0.42
N GLN A 87 7.05 -11.63 -0.57
CA GLN A 87 5.95 -11.16 -1.40
C GLN A 87 4.73 -10.84 -0.53
N THR A 88 4.41 -11.70 0.44
CA THR A 88 3.28 -11.51 1.35
C THR A 88 3.46 -10.27 2.23
N SER A 89 4.65 -10.05 2.78
CA SER A 89 4.92 -8.85 3.60
C SER A 89 4.81 -7.56 2.79
N VAL A 90 5.32 -7.55 1.56
CA VAL A 90 5.20 -6.40 0.65
C VAL A 90 3.74 -6.12 0.30
N ILE A 91 2.96 -7.14 -0.07
CA ILE A 91 1.54 -6.97 -0.39
C ILE A 91 0.78 -6.42 0.82
N LEU A 92 1.02 -6.97 2.02
CA LEU A 92 0.33 -6.52 3.23
C LEU A 92 0.68 -5.08 3.59
N ARG A 93 1.96 -4.68 3.45
CA ARG A 93 2.38 -3.28 3.63
C ARG A 93 1.59 -2.36 2.69
N GLY A 94 1.51 -2.72 1.42
CA GLY A 94 0.78 -1.96 0.41
C GLY A 94 -0.71 -1.87 0.72
N ALA A 95 -1.34 -2.99 1.06
CA ALA A 95 -2.77 -3.07 1.39
C ALA A 95 -3.15 -2.24 2.63
N LEU A 96 -2.28 -2.18 3.65
CA LEU A 96 -2.50 -1.33 4.83
C LEU A 96 -2.51 0.16 4.45
N ILE A 97 -1.53 0.62 3.66
CA ILE A 97 -1.47 2.01 3.19
C ILE A 97 -2.66 2.33 2.27
N GLU A 98 -2.98 1.40 1.35
CA GLU A 98 -4.14 1.53 0.46
C GLU A 98 -5.44 1.65 1.26
N GLY A 99 -5.64 0.86 2.32
CA GLY A 99 -6.80 0.97 3.20
C GLY A 99 -6.97 2.37 3.80
N GLY A 100 -5.87 2.99 4.24
CA GLY A 100 -5.87 4.38 4.70
C GLY A 100 -6.29 5.35 3.59
N ASN A 101 -5.75 5.17 2.38
CA ASN A 101 -6.08 5.99 1.22
C ASN A 101 -7.53 5.86 0.76
N LEU A 102 -8.05 4.64 0.69
CA LEU A 102 -9.45 4.39 0.34
C LEU A 102 -10.37 5.04 1.37
N PHE A 103 -10.02 5.01 2.65
CA PHE A 103 -10.79 5.71 3.68
C PHE A 103 -10.79 7.23 3.46
N CYS A 104 -9.65 7.85 3.15
CA CYS A 104 -9.59 9.28 2.80
C CYS A 104 -10.46 9.60 1.58
N ILE A 105 -10.44 8.76 0.54
CA ILE A 105 -11.26 8.95 -0.67
C ILE A 105 -12.76 8.85 -0.33
N VAL A 106 -13.17 7.87 0.48
CA VAL A 106 -14.57 7.73 0.92
C VAL A 106 -14.98 8.91 1.80
N ALA A 107 -14.14 9.34 2.73
CA ALA A 107 -14.42 10.52 3.54
C ALA A 107 -14.59 11.77 2.64
N TYR A 108 -13.77 11.92 1.60
CA TYR A 108 -13.88 13.02 0.63
C TYR A 108 -15.17 12.94 -0.19
N LEU A 109 -15.62 11.74 -0.57
CA LEU A 109 -16.92 11.56 -1.23
C LEU A 109 -18.08 12.05 -0.35
N LEU A 110 -17.99 11.83 0.97
CA LEU A 110 -19.06 12.18 1.90
C LEU A 110 -19.03 13.65 2.33
N THR A 111 -17.85 14.25 2.52
CA THR A 111 -17.72 15.60 3.09
C THR A 111 -17.37 16.68 2.08
N GLN A 112 -16.88 16.29 0.90
CA GLN A 112 -16.25 17.19 -0.08
C GLN A 112 -15.08 18.03 0.48
N ASN A 113 -14.52 17.65 1.64
CA ASN A 113 -13.43 18.39 2.24
C ASN A 113 -12.10 18.09 1.53
N SER A 114 -11.53 19.11 0.89
CA SER A 114 -10.26 19.00 0.15
C SER A 114 -9.06 18.67 1.03
N LEU A 115 -9.14 18.86 2.36
CA LEU A 115 -8.11 18.43 3.30
C LEU A 115 -7.80 16.94 3.16
N LEU A 116 -8.83 16.12 2.92
CA LEU A 116 -8.72 14.66 2.78
C LEU A 116 -7.94 14.26 1.52
N LEU A 117 -7.98 15.08 0.47
CA LEU A 117 -7.14 14.90 -0.72
C LEU A 117 -5.67 15.12 -0.39
N GLY A 118 -5.35 16.02 0.54
CA GLY A 118 -4.00 16.21 1.06
C GLY A 118 -3.48 14.98 1.79
N SER A 119 -4.31 14.37 2.65
CA SER A 119 -3.98 13.10 3.31
C SER A 119 -3.77 11.97 2.30
N PHE A 120 -4.65 11.87 1.30
CA PHE A 120 -4.50 10.90 0.21
C PHE A 120 -3.17 11.09 -0.53
N ALA A 121 -2.86 12.33 -0.92
CA ALA A 121 -1.64 12.67 -1.65
C ALA A 121 -0.38 12.31 -0.85
N ALA A 122 -0.39 12.51 0.47
CA ALA A 122 0.72 12.14 1.34
C ALA A 122 0.93 10.60 1.38
N LEU A 123 -0.14 9.85 1.63
CA LEU A 123 -0.09 8.39 1.71
C LEU A 123 0.28 7.74 0.38
N ILE A 124 -0.29 8.18 -0.74
CA ILE A 124 0.06 7.62 -2.06
C ILE A 124 1.51 7.96 -2.43
N SER A 125 2.01 9.13 -2.06
CA SER A 125 3.43 9.48 -2.23
C SER A 125 4.33 8.55 -1.44
N ILE A 126 3.99 8.30 -0.16
CA ILE A 126 4.70 7.32 0.66
C ILE A 126 4.67 5.94 0.00
N MET A 127 3.54 5.52 -0.56
CA MET A 127 3.40 4.24 -1.25
C MET A 127 4.26 4.16 -2.53
N ILE A 128 4.30 5.23 -3.35
CA ILE A 128 5.15 5.27 -4.55
C ILE A 128 6.63 5.18 -4.18
N LEU A 129 7.06 5.94 -3.17
CA LEU A 129 8.44 5.93 -2.66
C LEU A 129 8.80 4.61 -1.97
N SER A 130 7.79 3.90 -1.46
CA SER A 130 7.89 2.61 -0.79
C SER A 130 8.00 1.40 -1.71
N ARG A 131 8.18 1.62 -3.02
CA ARG A 131 8.23 0.54 -4.02
C ARG A 131 9.28 -0.52 -3.62
N PRO A 132 8.93 -1.82 -3.66
CA PRO A 132 9.85 -2.90 -3.33
C PRO A 132 11.01 -2.95 -4.34
N THR A 133 12.23 -3.09 -3.83
CA THR A 133 13.46 -3.20 -4.64
C THR A 133 14.28 -4.42 -4.26
N LEU A 134 15.17 -4.85 -5.15
CA LEU A 134 16.07 -5.98 -4.90
C LEU A 134 16.94 -5.75 -3.66
N ALA A 135 17.51 -4.55 -3.53
CA ALA A 135 18.34 -4.19 -2.39
C ALA A 135 17.58 -4.32 -1.06
N GLN A 136 16.31 -3.92 -1.02
CA GLN A 136 15.47 -4.07 0.18
C GLN A 136 15.18 -5.54 0.50
N MET A 137 15.01 -6.39 -0.52
CA MET A 137 14.79 -7.83 -0.30
C MET A 137 16.01 -8.50 0.31
N GLU A 138 17.21 -8.22 -0.24
CA GLU A 138 18.48 -8.78 0.22
C GLU A 138 18.82 -8.38 1.66
N THR A 139 18.40 -7.20 2.10
CA THR A 139 18.57 -6.77 3.51
C THR A 139 17.48 -7.31 4.45
N SER A 140 16.30 -7.65 3.93
CA SER A 140 15.15 -8.07 4.74
C SER A 140 15.08 -9.59 4.97
N ILE A 141 15.80 -10.38 4.18
CA ILE A 141 15.76 -11.85 4.23
C ILE A 141 17.18 -12.41 4.26
N PRO A 142 17.48 -13.39 5.14
CA PRO A 142 18.76 -14.08 5.11
C PRO A 142 18.86 -15.02 3.89
N LEU A 143 19.70 -14.64 2.93
CA LEU A 143 20.04 -15.44 1.75
C LEU A 143 21.48 -15.98 1.87
N SER A 144 21.64 -17.29 1.68
CA SER A 144 22.94 -17.95 1.50
C SER A 144 23.56 -17.62 0.13
N GLU A 145 24.85 -17.87 -0.04
CA GLU A 145 25.55 -17.62 -1.31
C GLU A 145 24.98 -18.48 -2.46
N ASP A 146 24.60 -19.73 -2.17
CA ASP A 146 23.97 -20.61 -3.16
C ASP A 146 22.59 -20.08 -3.60
N GLU A 147 21.79 -19.55 -2.66
CA GLU A 147 20.49 -18.93 -2.96
C GLU A 147 20.64 -17.65 -3.78
N LYS A 148 21.67 -16.85 -3.51
CA LYS A 148 21.99 -15.66 -4.34
C LYS A 148 22.38 -16.07 -5.76
N ALA A 149 23.18 -17.12 -5.92
CA ALA A 149 23.54 -17.65 -7.24
C ALA A 149 22.30 -18.16 -8.01
N GLN A 150 21.41 -18.89 -7.34
CA GLN A 150 20.14 -19.36 -7.92
C GLN A 150 19.22 -18.20 -8.34
N LEU A 151 19.14 -17.13 -7.54
CA LEU A 151 18.39 -15.92 -7.91
C LEU A 151 18.97 -15.24 -9.17
N GLN A 152 20.29 -15.27 -9.34
CA GLN A 152 20.96 -14.61 -10.45
C GLN A 152 20.95 -15.44 -11.75
N SER A 153 20.87 -16.78 -11.65
CA SER A 153 20.66 -17.70 -12.78
C SER A 153 19.32 -17.48 -13.48
#